data_AF-A0A0F2JKM7-F1
#
_entry.id   AF-A0A0F2JKM7-F1
#
_cell.length_a   1.000
_cell.length_b   1.000
_cell.length_c   1.000
_cell.angle_alpha   90.00
_cell.angle_beta   90.00
_cell.angle_gamma   90.00
#
_symmetry.space_group_name_H-M   'P 1'
#
loop_
_entity.id
_entity.type
_entity.pdbx_description
1 polymer ?
#
loop_
_entity_poly.entity_id
_entity_poly.type
_entity_poly.pdbx_seq_one_letter_code
_entity_poly.pdbx_strand_id
1 'polypeptide(L)'
;MSAFIKPPQKIPFYLKFGIWITKRVTGKDLLPPKLLSWYPKSAIGSGILELLVANGKKDLDKRLLKIVRLQTSFSVSCPFCIDMNSFEYAEYGITTEEMEVLQGRIGLDKIHTFSEREKLAIEYAKCISKTPISFPPTLIHELTKLFSEREVVILATTSAQVNYWARLVQALGIPPAGFSDQCKS
;
A
#
# COMPACT_ATOMS: atom_id res chain seq x y z
N MET A 1 15.73 14.37 -0.14
CA MET A 1 16.04 13.53 -1.31
C MET A 1 15.15 13.93 -2.47
N SER A 2 15.63 13.88 -3.71
CA SER A 2 14.88 14.17 -4.93
C SER A 2 14.86 12.94 -5.84
N ALA A 3 13.82 12.80 -6.67
CA ALA A 3 13.76 11.77 -7.70
C ALA A 3 14.97 11.79 -8.64
N PHE A 4 15.28 10.63 -9.23
CA PHE A 4 16.43 10.47 -10.14
C PHE A 4 16.28 11.28 -11.42
N ILE A 5 15.04 11.57 -11.83
CA ILE A 5 14.72 12.36 -13.02
C ILE A 5 13.68 13.44 -12.71
N LYS A 6 13.64 14.49 -13.54
CA LYS A 6 12.63 15.55 -13.46
C LYS A 6 11.37 15.15 -14.23
N PRO A 7 10.17 15.63 -13.85
CA PRO A 7 8.96 15.49 -14.67
C PRO A 7 9.11 16.12 -16.07
N PRO A 8 8.38 15.63 -17.08
CA PRO A 8 8.42 16.22 -18.40
C PRO A 8 7.82 17.62 -18.39
N GLN A 9 8.36 18.52 -19.21
CA GLN A 9 7.87 19.90 -19.33
C GLN A 9 6.48 19.97 -19.96
N LYS A 10 6.16 19.03 -20.87
CA LYS A 10 4.88 18.96 -21.58
C LYS A 10 4.13 17.69 -21.17
N ILE A 11 3.10 17.87 -20.35
CA ILE A 11 2.19 16.78 -19.96
C ILE A 11 0.95 16.80 -20.87
N PRO A 12 0.55 15.67 -21.47
CA PRO A 12 -0.69 15.57 -22.23
C PRO A 12 -1.91 16.00 -21.42
N PHE A 13 -2.87 16.68 -22.05
CA PHE A 13 -3.99 17.31 -21.32
C PHE A 13 -4.83 16.30 -20.53
N TYR A 14 -5.04 15.09 -21.04
CA TYR A 14 -5.80 14.05 -20.35
C TYR A 14 -5.11 13.57 -19.06
N LEU A 15 -3.77 13.55 -19.01
CA LEU A 15 -3.03 13.23 -17.78
C LEU A 15 -3.03 14.41 -16.81
N LYS A 16 -3.04 15.65 -17.29
CA LYS A 16 -3.17 16.83 -16.42
C LYS A 16 -4.47 16.78 -15.61
N PHE A 17 -5.56 16.33 -16.22
CA PHE A 17 -6.82 16.15 -15.52
C PHE A 17 -6.73 15.10 -14.41
N GLY A 18 -6.13 13.94 -14.70
CA GLY A 18 -5.87 12.91 -13.68
C GLY A 18 -5.00 13.42 -12.53
N ILE A 19 -3.89 14.09 -12.82
CA ILE A 19 -3.01 14.71 -11.81
C ILE A 19 -3.77 15.74 -10.96
N TRP A 20 -4.62 16.54 -11.59
CA TRP A 20 -5.46 17.51 -10.89
C TRP A 20 -6.45 16.84 -9.93
N ILE A 21 -7.10 15.74 -10.34
CA ILE A 21 -7.96 14.94 -9.46
C ILE A 21 -7.15 14.41 -8.28
N THR A 22 -5.99 13.81 -8.54
CA THR A 22 -5.11 13.29 -7.48
C THR A 22 -4.75 14.37 -6.47
N LYS A 23 -4.39 15.58 -6.95
CA LYS A 23 -4.09 16.72 -6.08
C LYS A 23 -5.30 17.18 -5.26
N ARG A 24 -6.50 17.19 -5.85
CA ARG A 24 -7.76 17.53 -5.17
C ARG A 24 -8.10 16.54 -4.06
N VAL A 25 -7.94 15.24 -4.32
CA VAL A 25 -8.30 14.18 -3.37
C VAL A 25 -7.28 14.05 -2.24
N THR A 26 -6.00 14.10 -2.58
CA THR A 26 -4.91 13.88 -1.61
C THR A 26 -4.42 15.15 -0.92
N GLY A 27 -4.87 16.33 -1.40
CA GLY A 27 -4.38 17.62 -0.94
C GLY A 27 -2.92 17.93 -1.31
N LYS A 28 -2.19 17.00 -1.94
CA LYS A 28 -0.76 17.12 -2.24
C LYS A 28 -0.46 16.97 -3.71
N ASP A 29 0.61 17.65 -4.12
CA ASP A 29 1.10 17.61 -5.48
C ASP A 29 2.07 16.43 -5.67
N LEU A 30 1.50 15.25 -5.95
CA LEU A 30 2.25 14.00 -5.99
C LEU A 30 3.22 13.91 -7.17
N LEU A 31 4.43 13.42 -6.90
CA LEU A 31 5.48 13.22 -7.90
C LEU A 31 5.26 12.00 -8.83
N PRO A 32 4.77 10.83 -8.36
CA PRO A 32 4.56 9.67 -9.23
C PRO A 32 3.74 9.95 -10.50
N PRO A 33 2.53 10.53 -10.45
CA PRO A 33 1.74 10.71 -11.68
C PRO A 33 2.39 11.71 -12.67
N LYS A 34 3.22 12.64 -12.17
CA LYS A 34 4.00 13.53 -13.02
C LYS A 34 5.17 12.81 -13.69
N LEU A 35 5.92 11.99 -12.95
CA LEU A 35 7.04 11.24 -13.53
C LEU A 35 6.58 10.21 -14.54
N LEU A 36 5.49 9.49 -14.25
CA LEU A 36 4.93 8.50 -15.17
C LEU A 36 4.43 9.13 -16.47
N SER A 37 4.19 10.44 -16.53
CA SER A 37 3.79 11.11 -17.77
C SER A 37 4.88 11.13 -18.85
N TRP A 38 6.14 10.78 -18.52
CA TRP A 38 7.16 10.45 -19.52
C TRP A 38 6.75 9.27 -20.41
N TYR A 39 5.95 8.35 -19.88
CA TYR A 39 5.38 7.23 -20.63
C TYR A 39 3.87 7.13 -20.32
N PRO A 40 3.00 7.86 -21.05
CA PRO A 40 1.57 7.95 -20.72
C PRO A 40 0.85 6.61 -20.54
N LYS A 41 1.27 5.56 -21.24
CA LYS A 41 0.70 4.21 -21.09
C LYS A 41 0.95 3.63 -19.70
N SER A 42 2.12 3.85 -19.10
CA SER A 42 2.35 3.42 -17.70
C SER A 42 1.53 4.29 -16.75
N ALA A 43 1.46 5.60 -16.95
CA ALA A 43 0.63 6.48 -16.11
C ALA A 43 -0.84 6.02 -16.08
N ILE A 44 -1.41 5.69 -17.24
CA ILE A 44 -2.79 5.17 -17.35
C ILE A 44 -2.89 3.80 -16.66
N GLY A 45 -1.97 2.87 -16.93
CA GLY A 45 -1.99 1.54 -16.33
C GLY A 45 -1.91 1.57 -14.81
N SER A 46 -0.98 2.35 -14.24
CA SER A 46 -0.85 2.54 -12.79
C SER A 46 -2.09 3.20 -12.21
N GLY A 47 -2.66 4.20 -12.90
CA GLY A 47 -3.87 4.88 -12.48
C GLY A 47 -5.10 3.97 -12.43
N ILE A 48 -5.26 3.08 -13.43
CA ILE A 48 -6.32 2.07 -13.46
C ILE A 48 -6.15 1.08 -12.32
N LEU A 49 -4.92 0.59 -12.09
CA LEU A 49 -4.63 -0.29 -10.97
C LEU A 49 -5.00 0.36 -9.63
N GLU A 50 -4.65 1.63 -9.44
CA GLU A 50 -4.98 2.39 -8.24
C GLU A 50 -6.49 2.57 -8.04
N LEU A 51 -7.20 2.89 -9.13
CA LEU A 51 -8.64 3.16 -9.08
C LEU A 51 -9.47 1.89 -8.80
N LEU A 52 -9.06 0.74 -9.33
CA LEU A 52 -9.85 -0.48 -9.32
C LEU A 52 -9.52 -1.44 -8.17
N VAL A 53 -8.47 -1.18 -7.39
CA VAL A 53 -8.18 -1.99 -6.20
C VAL A 53 -9.31 -1.84 -5.17
N ALA A 54 -9.53 -2.89 -4.37
CA ALA A 54 -10.53 -2.88 -3.31
C ALA A 54 -10.33 -1.72 -2.31
N ASN A 55 -11.39 -0.98 -2.00
CA ASN A 55 -11.37 0.18 -1.08
C ASN A 55 -12.41 0.10 0.05
N GLY A 56 -13.01 -1.08 0.24
CA GLY A 56 -13.84 -1.43 1.40
C GLY A 56 -15.25 -0.87 1.40
N LYS A 57 -15.83 -0.62 0.22
CA LYS A 57 -17.28 -0.33 0.10
C LYS A 57 -18.14 -1.59 -0.01
N LYS A 58 -17.67 -2.65 -0.69
CA LYS A 58 -18.38 -3.93 -0.88
C LYS A 58 -17.46 -5.16 -0.94
N ASP A 59 -16.16 -4.98 -0.69
CA ASP A 59 -15.14 -5.97 -0.98
C ASP A 59 -14.67 -6.70 0.28
N LEU A 60 -14.02 -5.95 1.17
CA LEU A 60 -13.46 -6.40 2.44
C LEU A 60 -13.56 -5.21 3.40
N ASP A 61 -13.53 -5.45 4.71
CA ASP A 61 -13.54 -4.37 5.69
C ASP A 61 -12.39 -3.36 5.44
N LYS A 62 -12.69 -2.06 5.59
CA LYS A 62 -11.76 -0.96 5.32
C LYS A 62 -10.55 -1.02 6.22
N ARG A 63 -10.74 -1.36 7.49
CA ARG A 63 -9.65 -1.49 8.47
C ARG A 63 -8.74 -2.64 8.08
N LEU A 64 -9.30 -3.80 7.72
CA LEU A 64 -8.50 -4.94 7.26
C LEU A 64 -7.66 -4.60 6.02
N LEU A 65 -8.24 -3.90 5.03
CA LEU A 65 -7.48 -3.43 3.85
C LEU A 65 -6.38 -2.42 4.21
N LYS A 66 -6.61 -1.55 5.20
CA LYS A 66 -5.61 -0.60 5.70
C LYS A 66 -4.45 -1.34 6.35
N ILE A 67 -4.73 -2.33 7.20
CA ILE A 67 -3.73 -3.21 7.83
C ILE A 67 -2.88 -3.92 6.77
N VAL A 68 -3.49 -4.50 5.74
CA VAL A 68 -2.76 -5.17 4.65
C VAL A 68 -1.82 -4.20 3.95
N ARG A 69 -2.32 -3.01 3.56
CA ARG A 69 -1.47 -2.00 2.89
C ARG A 69 -0.31 -1.52 3.76
N LEU A 70 -0.56 -1.31 5.05
CA LEU A 70 0.47 -0.95 6.03
C LEU A 70 1.52 -2.06 6.14
N GLN A 71 1.10 -3.29 6.46
CA GLN A 71 2.00 -4.42 6.62
C GLN A 71 2.82 -4.67 5.36
N THR A 72 2.21 -4.61 4.18
CA THR A 72 2.96 -4.73 2.92
C THR A 72 3.97 -3.60 2.77
N SER A 73 3.61 -2.35 3.08
CA SER A 73 4.50 -1.19 2.99
C SER A 73 5.74 -1.33 3.88
N PHE A 74 5.56 -1.81 5.12
CA PHE A 74 6.68 -2.12 6.02
C PHE A 74 7.51 -3.30 5.52
N SER A 75 6.85 -4.37 5.07
CA SER A 75 7.52 -5.59 4.61
C SER A 75 8.42 -5.35 3.39
N VAL A 76 8.03 -4.44 2.50
CA VAL A 76 8.84 -4.04 1.32
C VAL A 76 9.75 -2.83 1.58
N SER A 77 9.75 -2.30 2.81
CA SER A 77 10.59 -1.18 3.25
C SER A 77 10.54 0.04 2.31
N CYS A 78 9.33 0.40 1.82
CA CYS A 78 9.15 1.51 0.89
C CYS A 78 8.74 2.79 1.65
N PRO A 79 9.61 3.82 1.78
CA PRO A 79 9.28 5.02 2.57
C PRO A 79 8.07 5.78 2.04
N PHE A 80 7.95 5.93 0.72
CA PHE A 80 6.77 6.57 0.11
C PHE A 80 5.48 5.80 0.40
N CYS A 81 5.53 4.47 0.34
CA CYS A 81 4.38 3.61 0.57
C CYS A 81 3.98 3.62 2.05
N ILE A 82 4.95 3.57 2.96
CA ILE A 82 4.72 3.71 4.40
C ILE A 82 4.07 5.06 4.67
N ASP A 83 4.62 6.13 4.12
CA ASP A 83 4.10 7.48 4.30
C ASP A 83 2.63 7.63 3.88
N MET A 84 2.32 7.24 2.64
CA MET A 84 0.96 7.28 2.10
C MET A 84 -0.02 6.37 2.87
N ASN A 85 0.38 5.12 3.13
CA ASN A 85 -0.53 4.15 3.75
C ASN A 85 -0.69 4.36 5.25
N SER A 86 0.23 5.05 5.92
CA SER A 86 0.11 5.44 7.32
C SER A 86 -0.73 6.70 7.54
N PHE A 87 -1.07 7.42 6.48
CA PHE A 87 -1.94 8.58 6.60
C PHE A 87 -3.28 8.20 7.26
N GLU A 88 -3.67 8.93 8.31
CA GLU A 88 -4.96 8.75 8.99
C GLU A 88 -5.23 7.30 9.47
N TYR A 89 -4.20 6.51 9.81
CA TYR A 89 -4.41 5.11 10.24
C TYR A 89 -5.36 4.98 11.44
N ALA A 90 -5.37 5.98 12.33
CA ALA A 90 -6.25 6.04 13.49
C ALA A 90 -7.73 6.11 13.12
N GLU A 91 -8.08 6.70 11.97
CA GLU A 91 -9.48 6.75 11.48
C GLU A 91 -10.02 5.38 11.05
N TYR A 92 -9.12 4.41 10.85
CA TYR A 92 -9.44 3.00 10.61
C TYR A 92 -9.44 2.19 11.93
N GLY A 93 -9.42 2.88 13.07
CA GLY A 93 -9.38 2.31 14.41
C GLY A 93 -8.04 1.66 14.78
N ILE A 94 -6.99 1.83 13.96
CA ILE A 94 -5.70 1.19 14.21
C ILE A 94 -5.00 1.95 15.34
N THR A 95 -4.65 1.25 16.42
CA THR A 95 -4.03 1.89 17.60
C THR A 95 -2.53 2.10 17.37
N THR A 96 -1.90 2.94 18.20
CA THR A 96 -0.44 3.11 18.17
C THR A 96 0.30 1.82 18.48
N GLU A 97 -0.21 1.00 19.41
CA GLU A 97 0.37 -0.30 19.77
C GLU A 97 0.26 -1.30 18.60
N GLU A 98 -0.89 -1.33 17.92
CA GLU A 98 -1.07 -2.10 16.69
C GLU A 98 -0.10 -1.64 15.58
N MET A 99 0.15 -0.33 15.50
CA MET A 99 1.12 0.22 14.56
C MET A 99 2.54 -0.28 14.86
N GLU A 100 2.93 -0.34 16.13
CA GLU A 100 4.23 -0.89 16.55
C GLU A 100 4.38 -2.37 16.19
N VAL A 101 3.30 -3.15 16.22
CA VAL A 101 3.29 -4.53 15.74
C VAL A 101 3.51 -4.61 14.23
N LEU A 102 2.81 -3.80 13.43
CA LEU A 102 2.99 -3.79 11.97
C LEU A 102 4.39 -3.30 11.54
N GLN A 103 5.01 -2.45 12.36
CA GLN A 103 6.40 -2.02 12.21
C GLN A 103 7.42 -3.10 12.60
N GLY A 104 6.97 -4.18 13.25
CA GLY A 104 7.84 -5.23 13.79
C GLY A 104 8.61 -4.82 15.05
N ARG A 105 8.19 -3.74 15.73
CA ARG A 105 8.77 -3.32 17.03
C ARG A 105 8.24 -4.19 18.17
N ILE A 106 7.00 -4.65 18.06
CA ILE A 106 6.34 -5.56 18.99
C ILE A 106 5.92 -6.84 18.24
N GLY A 107 6.02 -7.99 18.91
CA GLY A 107 5.56 -9.26 18.34
C GLY A 107 4.04 -9.35 18.24
N LEU A 108 3.53 -9.99 17.18
CA LEU A 108 2.08 -10.17 16.97
C LEU A 108 1.42 -10.97 18.11
N ASP A 109 2.19 -11.80 18.83
CA ASP A 109 1.78 -12.57 20.01
C ASP A 109 1.57 -11.70 21.27
N LYS A 110 2.05 -10.46 21.28
CA LYS A 110 2.00 -9.57 22.44
C LYS A 110 0.74 -8.73 22.54
N ILE A 111 -0.08 -8.68 21.49
CA ILE A 111 -1.31 -7.92 21.47
C ILE A 111 -2.51 -8.83 21.16
N HIS A 112 -3.64 -8.55 21.82
CA HIS A 112 -4.88 -9.32 21.65
C HIS A 112 -5.99 -8.54 20.95
N THR A 113 -5.74 -7.30 20.53
CA THR A 113 -6.74 -6.42 19.89
C THR A 113 -7.00 -6.80 18.43
N PHE A 114 -6.04 -7.43 17.76
CA PHE A 114 -6.27 -7.98 16.41
C PHE A 114 -7.14 -9.24 16.47
N SER A 115 -8.16 -9.27 15.62
CA SER A 115 -8.92 -10.47 15.30
C SER A 115 -8.06 -11.52 14.59
N GLU A 116 -8.50 -12.78 14.60
CA GLU A 116 -7.81 -13.86 13.90
C GLU A 116 -7.69 -13.62 12.39
N ARG A 117 -8.71 -13.00 11.78
CA ARG A 117 -8.67 -12.60 10.37
C ARG A 117 -7.60 -11.54 10.10
N GLU A 118 -7.44 -10.56 10.99
CA GLU A 118 -6.39 -9.54 10.86
C GLU A 118 -4.99 -10.14 11.03
N LYS A 119 -4.79 -11.02 12.00
CA LYS A 119 -3.52 -11.73 12.20
C LYS A 119 -3.12 -12.53 10.96
N LEU A 120 -4.05 -13.29 10.38
CA LEU A 120 -3.79 -14.04 9.14
C LEU A 120 -3.49 -13.11 7.96
N ALA A 121 -4.21 -12.00 7.82
CA ALA A 121 -3.96 -11.04 6.76
C ALA A 121 -2.58 -10.36 6.90
N ILE A 122 -2.13 -10.08 8.13
CA ILE A 122 -0.79 -9.58 8.44
C ILE A 122 0.28 -10.59 8.00
N GLU A 123 0.15 -11.85 8.41
CA GLU A 123 1.10 -12.91 8.04
C GLU A 123 1.11 -13.19 6.54
N TYR A 124 -0.06 -13.16 5.89
CA TYR A 124 -0.19 -13.26 4.44
C TYR A 124 0.54 -12.10 3.74
N ALA A 125 0.31 -10.85 4.18
CA ALA A 125 0.94 -9.65 3.63
C ALA A 125 2.47 -9.67 3.79
N LYS A 126 2.99 -10.23 4.89
CA LYS A 126 4.43 -10.50 5.06
C LYS A 126 4.92 -11.51 4.02
N CYS A 127 4.24 -12.65 3.86
CA CYS A 127 4.66 -13.72 2.95
C CYS A 127 4.70 -13.30 1.48
N ILE A 128 3.65 -12.64 0.97
CA ILE A 128 3.58 -12.18 -0.42
C ILE A 128 4.64 -11.12 -0.75
N SER A 129 5.14 -10.41 0.26
CA SER A 129 6.13 -9.34 0.10
C SER A 129 7.58 -9.82 0.15
N LYS A 130 7.84 -11.09 0.46
CA LYS A 130 9.19 -11.67 0.51
C LYS A 130 9.81 -11.80 -0.88
N THR A 131 11.14 -11.81 -0.92
CA THR A 131 11.92 -12.15 -2.11
C THR A 131 12.96 -13.22 -1.71
N PRO A 132 12.79 -14.51 -2.12
CA PRO A 132 11.68 -15.05 -2.91
C PRO A 132 10.36 -15.12 -2.13
N ILE A 133 9.25 -15.11 -2.87
CA ILE A 133 7.91 -15.31 -2.31
C ILE A 133 7.75 -16.77 -1.85
N SER A 134 7.17 -16.97 -0.66
CA SER A 134 6.92 -18.30 -0.11
C SER A 134 5.75 -18.27 0.86
N PHE A 135 4.87 -19.26 0.75
CA PHE A 135 3.69 -19.42 1.60
C PHE A 135 3.73 -20.76 2.35
N PRO A 136 3.75 -20.75 3.68
CA PRO A 136 3.60 -21.97 4.46
C PRO A 136 2.26 -22.66 4.17
N PRO A 137 2.21 -23.99 3.97
CA PRO A 137 0.95 -24.70 3.73
C PRO A 137 -0.09 -24.50 4.84
N THR A 138 0.36 -24.42 6.08
CA THR A 138 -0.48 -24.15 7.25
C THR A 138 -1.16 -22.78 7.17
N LEU A 139 -0.43 -21.75 6.72
CA LEU A 139 -0.99 -20.41 6.53
C LEU A 139 -2.07 -20.42 5.45
N ILE A 140 -1.84 -21.09 4.33
CA ILE A 140 -2.82 -21.18 3.24
C ILE A 140 -4.08 -21.91 3.70
N HIS A 141 -3.93 -23.02 4.43
CA HIS A 141 -5.05 -23.77 4.98
C HIS A 141 -5.95 -22.92 5.88
N GLU A 142 -5.35 -22.22 6.85
CA GLU A 142 -6.10 -21.34 7.75
C GLU A 142 -6.70 -20.12 7.03
N LEU A 143 -5.98 -19.56 6.06
CA LEU A 143 -6.48 -18.48 5.22
C LEU A 143 -7.76 -18.90 4.47
N THR A 144 -7.76 -20.07 3.83
CA THR A 144 -8.92 -20.57 3.08
C THR A 144 -10.10 -21.01 3.93
N LYS A 145 -9.91 -21.21 5.24
CA LYS A 145 -11.01 -21.46 6.18
C LYS A 145 -11.70 -20.16 6.60
N LEU A 146 -10.92 -19.10 6.78
CA LEU A 146 -11.41 -17.84 7.34
C LEU A 146 -11.75 -16.80 6.27
N PHE A 147 -11.28 -16.95 5.04
CA PHE A 147 -11.54 -16.06 3.91
C PHE A 147 -12.14 -16.83 2.74
N SER A 148 -13.14 -16.24 2.09
CA SER A 148 -13.64 -16.72 0.81
C SER A 148 -12.61 -16.53 -0.31
N GLU A 149 -12.76 -17.23 -1.43
CA GLU A 149 -11.86 -17.12 -2.57
C GLU A 149 -11.79 -15.69 -3.11
N ARG A 150 -12.93 -14.98 -3.12
CA ARG A 150 -12.99 -13.56 -3.50
C ARG A 150 -12.13 -12.71 -2.57
N GLU A 151 -12.21 -12.93 -1.26
CA GLU A 151 -11.43 -12.17 -0.28
C GLU A 151 -9.93 -12.47 -0.39
N VAL A 152 -9.56 -13.72 -0.66
CA VAL A 152 -8.15 -14.09 -0.91
C VAL A 152 -7.59 -13.34 -2.13
N VAL A 153 -8.37 -13.23 -3.22
CA VAL A 153 -7.98 -12.43 -4.39
C VAL A 153 -7.84 -10.93 -4.02
N ILE A 154 -8.72 -10.41 -3.17
CA ILE A 154 -8.64 -9.03 -2.68
C ILE A 154 -7.35 -8.81 -1.87
N LEU A 155 -7.00 -9.74 -0.96
CA LEU A 155 -5.76 -9.66 -0.17
C LEU A 155 -4.52 -9.68 -1.08
N ALA A 156 -4.50 -10.60 -2.05
CA ALA A 156 -3.42 -10.76 -3.00
C ALA A 156 -3.20 -9.49 -3.83
N THR A 157 -4.28 -8.98 -4.44
CA THR A 157 -4.22 -7.80 -5.31
C THR A 157 -3.92 -6.50 -4.56
N THR A 158 -4.43 -6.36 -3.33
CA THR A 158 -4.09 -5.22 -2.45
C THR A 158 -2.61 -5.22 -2.10
N SER A 159 -2.04 -6.38 -1.73
CA SER A 159 -0.62 -6.49 -1.42
C SER A 159 0.26 -6.34 -2.67
N ALA A 160 -0.17 -6.90 -3.81
CA ALA A 160 0.51 -6.78 -5.09
C ALA A 160 0.58 -5.34 -5.58
N GLN A 161 -0.49 -4.55 -5.40
CA GLN A 161 -0.52 -3.13 -5.71
C GLN A 161 0.56 -2.37 -4.93
N VAL A 162 0.68 -2.58 -3.62
CA VAL A 162 1.70 -1.91 -2.81
C VAL A 162 3.10 -2.37 -3.22
N ASN A 163 3.28 -3.67 -3.51
CA ASN A 163 4.55 -4.21 -4.05
C ASN A 163 4.94 -3.60 -5.40
N TYR A 164 3.96 -3.36 -6.27
CA TYR A 164 4.14 -2.68 -7.56
C TYR A 164 4.61 -1.25 -7.34
N TRP A 165 3.88 -0.47 -6.54
CA TRP A 165 4.26 0.91 -6.22
C TRP A 165 5.62 0.97 -5.55
N ALA A 166 5.90 0.08 -4.60
CA ALA A 166 7.19 0.03 -3.92
C ALA A 166 8.36 -0.11 -4.88
N ARG A 167 8.26 -1.02 -5.86
CA ARG A 167 9.31 -1.19 -6.86
C ARG A 167 9.40 0.00 -7.81
N LEU A 168 8.24 0.49 -8.27
CA LEU A 168 8.17 1.60 -9.22
C LEU A 168 8.71 2.91 -8.65
N VAL A 169 8.29 3.31 -7.45
CA VAL A 169 8.67 4.60 -6.85
C VAL A 169 10.11 4.60 -6.39
N GLN A 170 10.61 3.48 -5.85
CA GLN A 170 12.00 3.36 -5.44
C GLN A 170 12.95 3.33 -6.65
N ALA A 171 12.57 2.65 -7.74
CA ALA A 171 13.34 2.66 -8.99
C ALA A 171 13.42 4.06 -9.63
N LEU A 172 12.53 4.98 -9.26
CA LEU A 172 12.52 6.38 -9.71
C LEU A 172 13.11 7.35 -8.66
N GLY A 173 13.53 6.85 -7.49
CA GLY A 173 14.08 7.67 -6.40
C GLY A 173 13.06 8.60 -5.74
N ILE A 174 11.76 8.30 -5.82
CA ILE A 174 10.70 9.18 -5.33
C ILE A 174 10.72 9.22 -3.78
N PRO A 175 10.89 10.40 -3.16
CA PRO A 175 10.87 10.53 -1.71
C PRO A 175 9.43 10.45 -1.15
N PRO A 176 9.25 10.25 0.17
CA PRO A 176 7.96 10.43 0.84
C PRO A 176 7.27 11.75 0.47
N ALA A 177 5.93 11.74 0.42
CA ALA A 177 5.12 12.91 0.11
C ALA A 177 4.76 13.75 1.36
N GLY A 178 5.11 13.25 2.55
CA GLY A 178 4.94 13.89 3.86
C GLY A 178 3.50 13.82 4.37
N PHE A 179 2.82 12.70 4.18
CA PHE A 179 1.50 12.46 4.77
C PHE A 179 1.56 12.06 6.23
N SER A 180 2.63 11.40 6.66
CA SER A 180 2.78 10.86 8.00
C SER A 180 4.19 11.07 8.55
N ASP A 181 4.30 10.88 9.86
CA ASP A 181 5.54 11.04 10.60
C ASP A 181 6.35 9.74 10.69
N GLN A 182 5.84 8.65 10.11
CA GLN A 182 6.45 7.31 10.19
C GLN A 182 7.79 7.19 9.46
N CYS A 183 8.12 8.15 8.58
CA CYS A 183 9.38 8.21 7.86
C CYS A 183 10.14 9.53 8.11
N LYS A 184 9.81 10.28 9.18
CA LYS A 184 10.63 11.43 9.60
C LYS A 184 11.94 10.89 10.19
N SER A 185 13.04 11.19 9.51
CA SER A 185 14.42 11.00 10.00
C SER A 185 14.75 12.02 11.08
#